data_AF-A0A652LBQ4-F1
#
_entry.id   AF-A0A652LBQ4-F1
#
_cell.length_a   1.000
_cell.length_b   1.000
_cell.length_c   1.000
_cell.angle_alpha   90.00
_cell.angle_beta   90.00
_cell.angle_gamma   90.00
#
_symmetry.space_group_name_H-M   'P 1'
#
loop_
_entity.id
_entity.type
_entity.pdbx_description
1 polymer ?
#
loop_
_entity_poly.entity_id
_entity_poly.type
_entity_poly.pdbx_seq_one_letter_code
_entity_poly.pdbx_strand_id
1 'polypeptide(L)'
;GPTVLFHDAGGDRAQTVEALRQVLPEGLTVKESGKQEAEYAYVVVDDGQGKSFVQINVQPGMSDVAATLFGSDAEVLDDGTKVVTHQGPGEKGGAGVKMREVDTIRPDGLRVVISAFNAANQNEAASREEPALTLDQLKKIATSEVWVG
;
A
#
# COMPACT_ATOMS: atom_id res chain seq x y z
N GLY A 1 5.81 -21.25 12.77
CA GLY A 1 5.29 -21.30 11.39
C GLY A 1 6.42 -20.99 10.43
N PRO A 2 6.27 -21.17 9.10
CA PRO A 2 7.37 -20.88 8.19
C PRO A 2 7.61 -19.36 8.18
N THR A 3 8.82 -18.97 8.52
CA THR A 3 9.38 -17.62 8.44
C THR A 3 9.43 -17.19 6.97
N VAL A 4 8.75 -16.09 6.62
CA VAL A 4 8.84 -15.50 5.28
C VAL A 4 10.09 -14.63 5.26
N LEU A 5 11.18 -15.18 4.76
CA LEU A 5 12.44 -14.47 4.64
C LEU A 5 12.41 -13.60 3.36
N PHE A 6 12.21 -12.29 3.53
CA PHE A 6 12.43 -11.30 2.48
C PHE A 6 13.94 -11.13 2.24
N HIS A 7 14.58 -12.04 1.49
CA HIS A 7 15.96 -11.87 1.02
C HIS A 7 15.97 -11.22 -0.38
N ASP A 8 16.91 -10.27 -0.54
CA ASP A 8 17.15 -9.38 -1.67
C ASP A 8 16.21 -8.17 -1.86
N ALA A 9 16.79 -7.11 -2.43
CA ALA A 9 16.39 -5.69 -2.39
C ALA A 9 14.99 -5.37 -2.96
N GLY A 10 13.97 -5.84 -2.26
CA GLY A 10 12.57 -5.84 -2.65
C GLY A 10 12.13 -7.29 -2.73
N GLY A 11 11.64 -7.81 -1.60
CA GLY A 11 11.26 -9.22 -1.44
C GLY A 11 10.33 -9.73 -2.53
N ASP A 12 10.17 -11.05 -2.61
CA ASP A 12 9.38 -11.69 -3.67
C ASP A 12 7.98 -11.07 -3.73
N ARG A 13 7.72 -10.29 -4.79
CA ARG A 13 6.47 -9.56 -4.96
C ARG A 13 5.27 -10.51 -5.04
N ALA A 14 5.46 -11.78 -5.40
CA ALA A 14 4.40 -12.79 -5.29
C ALA A 14 4.02 -13.04 -3.82
N GLN A 15 5.00 -13.13 -2.92
CA GLN A 15 4.75 -13.21 -1.48
C GLN A 15 4.10 -11.92 -0.95
N THR A 16 4.50 -10.75 -1.46
CA THR A 16 3.84 -9.48 -1.11
C THR A 16 2.36 -9.48 -1.52
N VAL A 17 2.00 -10.02 -2.69
CA VAL A 17 0.59 -10.13 -3.11
C VAL A 17 -0.18 -11.04 -2.15
N GLU A 18 0.37 -12.20 -1.80
CA GLU A 18 -0.29 -13.14 -0.89
C GLU A 18 -0.44 -12.57 0.52
N ALA A 19 0.58 -11.90 1.05
CA ALA A 19 0.51 -11.21 2.33
C ALA A 19 -0.50 -10.05 2.30
N LEU A 20 -0.54 -9.26 1.22
CA LEU A 20 -1.52 -8.18 1.05
C LEU A 20 -2.94 -8.73 1.12
N ARG A 21 -3.22 -9.85 0.43
CA ARG A 21 -4.53 -10.51 0.43
C ARG A 21 -4.99 -10.93 1.84
N GLN A 22 -4.06 -11.30 2.73
CA GLN A 22 -4.38 -11.73 4.10
C GLN A 22 -4.80 -10.57 5.02
N VAL A 23 -4.36 -9.36 4.72
CA VAL A 23 -4.61 -8.17 5.55
C VAL A 23 -5.64 -7.22 4.96
N LEU A 24 -6.26 -7.59 3.83
CA LEU A 24 -7.37 -6.83 3.26
C LEU A 24 -8.55 -6.80 4.24
N PRO A 25 -9.25 -5.65 4.36
CA PRO A 25 -10.50 -5.56 5.08
C PRO A 25 -11.53 -6.59 4.59
N GLU A 26 -12.37 -7.06 5.51
CA GLU A 26 -13.53 -7.87 5.16
C GLU A 26 -14.49 -7.12 4.22
N GLY A 27 -15.26 -7.86 3.43
CA GLY A 27 -16.21 -7.30 2.47
C GLY A 27 -15.60 -6.91 1.12
N LEU A 28 -14.29 -7.09 0.92
CA LEU A 28 -13.62 -6.89 -0.37
C LEU A 28 -13.52 -8.21 -1.14
N THR A 29 -13.88 -8.16 -2.43
CA THR A 29 -13.58 -9.24 -3.38
C THR A 29 -12.38 -8.85 -4.24
N VAL A 30 -11.33 -9.68 -4.25
CA VAL A 30 -10.19 -9.50 -5.17
C VAL A 30 -10.60 -9.94 -6.58
N LYS A 31 -10.63 -9.00 -7.52
CA LYS A 31 -10.95 -9.22 -8.93
C LYS A 31 -9.72 -9.53 -9.77
N GLU A 32 -8.58 -8.96 -9.39
CA GLU A 32 -7.30 -9.11 -10.07
C GLU A 32 -6.18 -8.95 -9.05
N SER A 33 -5.02 -9.56 -9.30
CA SER A 33 -3.81 -9.29 -8.55
C SER A 33 -2.60 -9.56 -9.42
N GLY A 34 -1.49 -8.90 -9.12
CA GLY A 34 -0.26 -9.18 -9.81
C GLY A 34 0.87 -8.33 -9.27
N LYS A 35 1.89 -8.20 -10.10
CA LYS A 35 3.06 -7.38 -9.84
C LYS A 35 3.45 -6.67 -11.13
N GLN A 36 3.91 -5.44 -11.00
CA GLN A 36 4.75 -4.82 -12.02
C GLN A 36 6.19 -5.07 -11.61
N GLU A 37 6.92 -5.82 -12.44
CA GLU A 37 8.29 -6.25 -12.11
C GLU A 37 9.16 -5.03 -11.73
N ALA A 38 9.92 -5.17 -10.65
CA ALA A 38 10.73 -4.11 -10.02
C ALA A 38 9.97 -2.87 -9.48
N GLU A 39 8.67 -2.70 -9.76
CA GLU A 39 7.89 -1.56 -9.30
C GLU A 39 7.09 -1.93 -8.05
N TYR A 40 5.91 -2.53 -8.16
CA TYR A 40 5.00 -2.77 -7.03
C TYR A 40 4.26 -4.11 -7.14
N ALA A 41 3.71 -4.58 -6.01
CA ALA A 41 2.65 -5.60 -5.98
C ALA A 41 1.28 -4.92 -5.96
N TYR A 42 0.23 -5.58 -6.46
CA TYR A 42 -1.10 -4.99 -6.48
C TYR A 42 -2.24 -6.00 -6.36
N VAL A 43 -3.40 -5.46 -5.96
CA VAL A 43 -4.72 -6.09 -6.11
C VAL A 43 -5.71 -5.07 -6.69
N VAL A 44 -6.71 -5.57 -7.42
CA VAL A 44 -7.93 -4.81 -7.74
C VAL A 44 -9.04 -5.40 -6.90
N VAL A 45 -9.63 -4.59 -6.01
CA VAL A 45 -10.71 -5.00 -5.12
C VAL A 45 -12.04 -4.39 -5.54
N ASP A 46 -13.12 -4.99 -5.07
CA ASP A 46 -14.49 -4.54 -5.30
C ASP A 46 -15.34 -4.86 -4.06
N ASP A 47 -16.00 -3.85 -3.52
CA ASP A 47 -16.93 -3.91 -2.37
C ASP A 47 -18.40 -3.90 -2.82
N GLY A 48 -18.66 -4.08 -4.12
CA GLY A 48 -19.98 -3.96 -4.74
C GLY A 48 -20.26 -2.57 -5.33
N GLN A 49 -19.37 -1.59 -5.11
CA GLN A 49 -19.52 -0.22 -5.63
C GLN A 49 -18.59 0.06 -6.83
N GLY A 50 -17.84 -0.95 -7.30
CA GLY A 50 -16.93 -0.83 -8.42
C GLY A 50 -15.47 -1.02 -8.05
N LYS A 51 -14.64 -1.19 -9.08
CA LYS A 51 -13.23 -1.58 -8.95
C LYS A 51 -12.38 -0.49 -8.31
N SER A 52 -11.46 -0.91 -7.44
CA SER A 52 -10.47 -0.06 -6.82
C SER A 52 -9.10 -0.74 -6.85
N PHE A 53 -8.14 -0.08 -7.47
CA PHE A 53 -6.76 -0.53 -7.58
C PHE A 53 -6.01 -0.19 -6.30
N VAL A 54 -5.29 -1.16 -5.75
CA VAL A 54 -4.47 -1.02 -4.55
C VAL A 54 -3.07 -1.52 -4.88
N GLN A 55 -2.08 -0.64 -4.80
CA GLN A 55 -0.67 -0.97 -5.02
C GLN A 55 0.11 -0.87 -3.71
N ILE A 56 1.13 -1.70 -3.56
CA ILE A 56 1.98 -1.73 -2.37
C ILE A 56 3.46 -1.92 -2.71
N ASN A 57 4.30 -1.22 -1.96
CA ASN A 57 5.73 -1.38 -1.90
C ASN A 57 6.16 -1.74 -0.47
N VAL A 58 6.86 -2.86 -0.31
CA VAL A 58 7.48 -3.28 0.96
C VAL A 58 8.99 -3.26 0.76
N GLN A 59 9.67 -2.38 1.49
CA GLN A 59 11.06 -1.99 1.24
C GLN A 59 11.87 -2.06 2.54
N PRO A 60 12.64 -3.14 2.76
CA PRO A 60 13.55 -3.22 3.90
C PRO A 60 14.77 -2.29 3.71
N GLY A 61 15.41 -1.90 4.81
CA GLY A 61 16.69 -1.18 4.78
C GLY A 61 16.60 0.29 4.38
N MET A 62 15.44 0.94 4.54
CA MET A 62 15.17 2.32 4.13
C MET A 62 15.46 3.36 5.23
N SER A 63 16.25 3.02 6.25
CA SER A 63 16.56 3.93 7.36
C SER A 63 17.28 5.22 6.93
N ASP A 64 18.01 5.17 5.81
CA ASP A 64 18.74 6.30 5.25
C ASP A 64 17.83 7.41 4.69
N VAL A 65 16.65 7.04 4.18
CA VAL A 65 15.67 8.00 3.66
C VAL A 65 14.64 8.47 4.69
N ALA A 66 14.66 7.90 5.91
CA ALA A 66 13.65 8.17 6.95
C ALA A 66 13.52 9.66 7.29
N ALA A 67 14.64 10.39 7.44
CA ALA A 67 14.61 11.81 7.77
C ALA A 67 14.14 12.69 6.60
N THR A 68 14.32 12.23 5.37
CA THR A 68 13.93 12.94 4.15
C THR A 68 12.44 12.78 3.86
N LEU A 69 11.92 11.56 4.03
CA LEU A 69 10.52 11.24 3.71
C LEU A 69 9.57 11.49 4.88
N PHE A 70 10.06 11.44 6.13
CA PHE A 70 9.26 11.59 7.34
C PHE A 70 9.78 12.74 8.19
N GLY A 71 9.25 13.93 7.89
CA GLY A 71 9.55 15.18 8.60
C GLY A 71 9.02 15.20 10.04
N SER A 72 9.16 16.36 10.68
CA SER A 72 8.72 16.57 12.08
C SER A 72 7.21 16.52 12.28
N ASP A 73 6.44 16.57 11.20
CA ASP A 73 4.99 16.51 11.14
C ASP A 73 4.45 15.09 10.92
N ALA A 74 5.32 14.11 10.66
CA ALA A 74 4.92 12.71 10.59
C ALA A 74 4.33 12.25 11.93
N GLU A 75 3.23 11.50 11.85
CA GLU A 75 2.70 10.83 13.03
C GLU A 75 3.71 9.77 13.49
N VAL A 76 3.89 9.62 14.80
CA VAL A 76 4.73 8.58 15.39
C VAL A 76 3.85 7.70 16.27
N LEU A 77 3.80 6.41 15.95
CA LEU A 77 3.07 5.40 16.72
C LEU A 77 3.87 4.97 17.96
N ASP A 78 3.21 4.27 18.88
CA ASP A 78 3.82 3.81 20.15
C ASP A 78 5.05 2.92 19.96
N ASP A 79 5.11 2.17 18.86
CA ASP A 79 6.24 1.31 18.48
C ASP A 79 7.38 2.08 17.77
N GLY A 80 7.24 3.39 17.60
CA GLY A 80 8.18 4.26 16.91
C GLY A 80 8.01 4.29 15.38
N THR A 81 7.03 3.58 14.82
CA THR A 81 6.70 3.65 13.40
C THR A 81 6.25 5.06 13.05
N LYS A 82 6.88 5.65 12.03
CA LYS A 82 6.45 6.94 11.48
C LYS A 82 5.43 6.72 10.37
N VAL A 83 4.44 7.60 10.27
CA VAL A 83 3.35 7.53 9.30
C VAL A 83 3.15 8.90 8.66
N VAL A 84 3.08 8.92 7.32
CA VAL A 84 2.65 10.07 6.52
C VAL A 84 1.50 9.62 5.63
N THR A 85 0.50 10.49 5.47
CA THR A 85 -0.66 10.22 4.61
C THR A 85 -0.80 11.28 3.54
N HIS A 86 -1.20 10.87 2.33
CA HIS A 86 -1.48 11.77 1.22
C HIS A 86 -2.81 11.42 0.56
N GLN A 87 -3.54 12.43 0.07
CA GLN A 87 -4.73 12.25 -0.75
C GLN A 87 -4.75 13.31 -1.86
N GLY A 88 -5.18 12.92 -3.06
CA GLY A 88 -5.24 13.85 -4.19
C GLY A 88 -5.64 13.19 -5.51
N PRO A 89 -5.50 13.89 -6.64
CA PRO A 89 -5.68 13.30 -7.97
C PRO A 89 -4.69 12.16 -8.22
N GLY A 90 -5.10 11.18 -9.04
CA GLY A 90 -4.19 10.18 -9.58
C GLY A 90 -3.19 10.78 -10.57
N GLU A 91 -1.99 10.22 -10.65
CA GLU A 91 -0.87 10.84 -11.38
C GLU A 91 -0.76 10.43 -12.85
N LYS A 92 -1.47 9.39 -13.29
CA LYS A 92 -1.32 8.80 -14.63
C LYS A 92 -2.36 9.23 -15.66
N GLY A 93 -3.12 10.29 -15.36
CA GLY A 93 -3.97 10.96 -16.35
C GLY A 93 -5.36 10.34 -16.57
N GLY A 94 -5.74 9.30 -15.81
CA GLY A 94 -7.11 8.79 -15.80
C GLY A 94 -8.12 9.84 -15.35
N ALA A 95 -9.20 10.03 -16.11
CA ALA A 95 -10.21 11.05 -15.81
C ALA A 95 -10.91 10.78 -14.47
N GLY A 96 -10.88 11.75 -13.57
CA GLY A 96 -11.53 11.67 -12.25
C GLY A 96 -10.86 10.70 -11.27
N VAL A 97 -9.66 10.21 -11.57
CA VAL A 97 -8.93 9.31 -10.67
C VAL A 97 -8.50 10.08 -9.42
N LYS A 98 -8.82 9.52 -8.25
CA LYS A 98 -8.39 9.95 -6.93
C LYS A 98 -7.52 8.87 -6.30
N MET A 99 -6.57 9.31 -5.48
CA MET A 99 -5.62 8.47 -4.78
C MET A 99 -5.67 8.78 -3.27
N ARG A 100 -5.55 7.74 -2.46
CA ARG A 100 -5.18 7.81 -1.05
C ARG A 100 -3.91 6.99 -0.84
N GLU A 101 -3.00 7.49 -0.03
CA GLU A 101 -1.73 6.83 0.26
C GLU A 101 -1.38 6.93 1.74
N VAL A 102 -0.77 5.86 2.24
CA VAL A 102 -0.11 5.80 3.53
C VAL A 102 1.31 5.30 3.30
N ASP A 103 2.28 6.10 3.73
CA ASP A 103 3.70 5.76 3.79
C ASP A 103 4.08 5.56 5.25
N THR A 104 4.75 4.44 5.54
CA THR A 104 5.16 4.09 6.90
C THR A 104 6.61 3.67 6.91
N ILE A 105 7.35 4.01 7.97
CA ILE A 105 8.69 3.46 8.21
C ILE A 105 8.85 3.07 9.67
N ARG A 106 9.22 1.81 9.89
CA ARG A 106 9.52 1.25 11.21
C ARG A 106 10.92 1.67 11.69
N PRO A 107 11.22 1.60 13.00
CA PRO A 107 12.55 1.91 13.53
C PRO A 107 13.69 1.04 12.96
N ASP A 108 13.38 -0.17 12.49
CA ASP A 108 14.32 -1.09 11.85
C ASP A 108 14.60 -0.77 10.38
N GLY A 109 13.92 0.23 9.81
CA GLY A 109 14.07 0.65 8.42
C GLY A 109 13.14 -0.06 7.44
N LEU A 110 12.20 -0.89 7.90
CA LEU A 110 11.17 -1.45 7.02
C LEU A 110 10.15 -0.36 6.65
N ARG A 111 10.16 0.04 5.37
CA ARG A 111 9.20 0.98 4.80
C ARG A 111 8.07 0.25 4.06
N VAL A 112 6.83 0.64 4.32
CA VAL A 112 5.66 0.16 3.58
C VAL A 112 4.87 1.34 3.04
N VAL A 113 4.75 1.41 1.72
CA VAL A 113 3.94 2.40 1.01
C VAL A 113 2.76 1.68 0.38
N ILE A 114 1.55 2.15 0.63
CA ILE A 114 0.34 1.60 0.03
C ILE A 114 -0.56 2.72 -0.46
N SER A 115 -0.99 2.62 -1.71
CA SER A 115 -1.91 3.58 -2.32
C SER A 115 -3.16 2.86 -2.86
N ALA A 116 -4.33 3.48 -2.70
CA ALA A 116 -5.58 3.02 -3.28
C ALA A 116 -6.18 4.08 -4.22
N PHE A 117 -6.76 3.61 -5.32
CA PHE A 117 -7.35 4.44 -6.37
C PHE A 117 -8.81 4.06 -6.61
N ASN A 118 -9.64 5.03 -7.01
CA ASN A 118 -11.07 4.85 -7.33
C ASN A 118 -11.33 4.28 -8.75
N ALA A 119 -10.34 3.57 -9.30
CA ALA A 119 -10.34 3.01 -10.64
C ALA A 119 -9.66 1.64 -10.64
N ALA A 120 -9.86 0.84 -11.68
CA ALA A 120 -9.20 -0.47 -11.83
C ALA A 120 -7.70 -0.36 -12.16
N ASN A 121 -7.27 0.81 -12.68
CA ASN A 121 -5.90 1.20 -12.94
C ASN A 121 -5.85 2.74 -12.96
N GLN A 122 -4.67 3.34 -13.10
CA GLN A 122 -4.51 4.80 -13.02
C GLN A 122 -4.70 5.54 -14.35
N ASN A 123 -4.78 4.84 -15.49
CA ASN A 123 -4.82 5.43 -16.84
C ASN A 123 -6.24 5.58 -17.39
N GLU A 124 -7.18 4.80 -16.88
CA GLU A 124 -8.58 4.82 -17.28
C GLU A 124 -9.42 5.72 -16.37
N ALA A 125 -10.64 6.04 -16.82
CA ALA A 125 -11.57 6.83 -16.03
C ALA A 125 -11.97 6.12 -14.73
N ALA A 126 -12.21 6.90 -13.68
CA ALA A 126 -12.69 6.38 -12.40
C ALA A 126 -13.99 5.61 -12.55
N SER A 127 -14.10 4.48 -11.84
CA SER A 127 -15.30 3.62 -11.83
C SER A 127 -16.21 3.86 -10.63
N ARG A 128 -15.73 4.65 -9.66
CA ARG A 128 -16.39 5.00 -8.40
C ARG A 128 -15.93 6.37 -7.91
N GLU A 129 -16.66 6.98 -6.98
CA GLU A 129 -16.38 8.35 -6.53
C GLU A 129 -15.09 8.46 -5.70
N GLU A 130 -14.81 7.45 -4.87
CA GLU A 130 -13.70 7.41 -3.92
C GLU A 130 -13.03 6.04 -3.91
N PRO A 131 -11.73 5.93 -3.59
CA PRO A 131 -11.06 4.64 -3.42
C PRO A 131 -11.79 3.76 -2.40
N ALA A 132 -11.79 2.44 -2.62
CA ALA A 132 -12.51 1.49 -1.77
C ALA A 132 -11.97 1.45 -0.34
N LEU A 133 -10.67 1.69 -0.17
CA LEU A 133 -10.01 1.71 1.13
C LEU A 133 -9.90 3.16 1.65
N THR A 134 -10.19 3.35 2.93
CA THR A 134 -9.95 4.61 3.66
C THR A 134 -8.48 4.72 4.07
N LEU A 135 -8.04 5.93 4.45
CA LEU A 135 -6.69 6.12 5.01
C LEU A 135 -6.46 5.24 6.25
N ASP A 136 -7.46 5.08 7.12
CA ASP A 136 -7.34 4.23 8.31
C ASP A 136 -7.15 2.74 7.96
N GLN A 137 -7.85 2.26 6.93
CA GLN A 137 -7.68 0.89 6.45
C GLN A 137 -6.30 0.70 5.80
N LEU A 138 -5.86 1.67 4.99
CA LEU A 138 -4.52 1.65 4.40
C LEU A 138 -3.42 1.68 5.47
N LYS A 139 -3.58 2.49 6.51
CA LYS A 139 -2.66 2.55 7.64
C LYS A 139 -2.60 1.21 8.38
N LYS A 140 -3.74 0.60 8.69
CA LYS A 140 -3.79 -0.74 9.30
C LYS A 140 -3.07 -1.79 8.45
N ILE A 141 -3.22 -1.74 7.13
CA ILE A 141 -2.48 -2.62 6.23
C ILE A 141 -0.99 -2.32 6.32
N ALA A 142 -0.57 -1.07 6.15
CA ALA A 142 0.84 -0.67 6.11
C ALA A 142 1.59 -1.01 7.41
N THR A 143 0.93 -0.92 8.56
CA THR A 143 1.53 -1.21 9.87
C THR A 143 1.39 -2.67 10.30
N SER A 144 0.76 -3.54 9.49
CA SER A 144 0.55 -4.95 9.84
C SER A 144 1.86 -5.69 10.10
N GLU A 145 1.86 -6.57 11.10
CA GLU A 145 2.99 -7.45 11.43
C GLU A 145 3.27 -8.50 10.33
N VAL A 146 2.37 -8.71 9.37
CA VAL A 146 2.60 -9.63 8.24
C VAL A 146 3.85 -9.25 7.42
N TRP A 147 4.26 -7.99 7.49
CA TRP A 147 5.44 -7.46 6.80
C TRP A 147 6.75 -7.72 7.56
N VAL A 148 6.67 -8.05 8.84
CA VAL A 148 7.82 -8.35 9.71
C VAL A 148 8.03 -9.85 9.65
N GLY A 149 9.04 -10.29 8.88
CA GLY A 149 9.33 -11.71 8.64
C GLY A 149 9.86 -12.46 9.86
#